data_AF-A0A2K0UAG1-F1
#
_entry.id   AF-A0A2K0UAG1-F1
#
_cell.length_a   1.000
_cell.length_b   1.000
_cell.length_c   1.000
_cell.angle_alpha   90.00
_cell.angle_beta   90.00
_cell.angle_gamma   90.00
#
_symmetry.space_group_name_H-M   'P 1'
#
loop_
_entity.id
_entity.type
_entity.pdbx_description
1 polymer ?
#
loop_
_entity_poly.entity_id
_entity_poly.type
_entity_poly.pdbx_seq_one_letter_code
_entity_poly.pdbx_strand_id
1 'polypeptide(L)' 'MNIAQPVASEVESVEFTFLSAKEIQAISVKRIENESTFDNLLNPVPGGLYDPALGSWGDAP' A
#
# COMPACT_ATOMS: atom_id res chain seq x y z
N MET A 1 5.70 -9.70 20.81
CA MET A 1 5.06 -9.00 21.94
C MET A 1 6.16 -8.42 22.80
N ASN A 2 6.28 -7.08 22.81
CA ASN A 2 7.29 -6.37 23.59
C ASN A 2 6.65 -5.88 24.89
N ILE A 3 7.01 -6.47 26.04
CA ILE A 3 6.41 -6.12 27.34
C ILE A 3 6.66 -4.66 27.75
N ALA A 4 7.67 -4.01 27.16
CA ALA A 4 7.96 -2.59 27.40
C ALA A 4 7.06 -1.63 26.59
N GLN A 5 6.27 -2.16 25.64
CA GLN A 5 5.38 -1.38 24.78
C GLN A 5 3.99 -2.01 24.74
N PRO A 6 3.21 -1.94 25.83
CA PRO A 6 1.85 -2.45 25.85
C PRO A 6 0.95 -1.61 24.94
N VAL A 7 0.02 -2.26 24.24
CA VAL A 7 -1.08 -1.62 23.50
C VAL A 7 -2.36 -1.94 24.25
N ALA A 8 -3.07 -0.90 24.70
CA ALA A 8 -4.29 -1.04 25.49
C ALA A 8 -5.56 -1.19 24.63
N SER A 9 -5.50 -0.78 23.36
CA SER A 9 -6.62 -0.90 22.42
C SER A 9 -6.84 -2.35 22.02
N GLU A 10 -8.11 -2.75 21.95
CA GLU A 10 -8.53 -4.06 21.44
C GLU A 10 -9.61 -3.89 20.35
N VAL A 11 -9.77 -4.92 19.52
CA VAL A 11 -10.81 -4.95 18.48
C VAL A 11 -12.09 -5.48 19.12
N GLU A 12 -13.09 -4.61 19.27
CA GLU A 12 -14.37 -4.98 19.90
C GLU A 12 -15.31 -5.72 18.93
N SER A 13 -15.34 -5.31 17.66
CA SER A 13 -16.19 -5.93 16.63
C SER A 13 -15.65 -5.67 15.22
N VAL A 14 -16.25 -6.34 14.22
CA VAL A 14 -15.90 -6.22 12.80
C VAL A 14 -17.17 -5.97 12.00
N GLU A 15 -17.15 -4.96 11.14
CA GLU A 15 -18.23 -4.66 10.20
C GLU A 15 -17.84 -5.06 8.77
N PHE A 16 -18.80 -5.62 8.04
CA PHE A 16 -18.64 -5.99 6.63
C PHE A 16 -19.41 -4.99 5.76
N THR A 17 -18.71 -4.39 4.79
CA THR A 17 -19.28 -3.43 3.86
C THR A 17 -18.55 -3.48 2.52
N PHE A 18 -19.04 -2.74 1.52
CA PHE A 18 -18.39 -2.58 0.23
C PHE A 18 -17.62 -1.26 0.17
N LEU A 19 -16.45 -1.27 -0.44
CA LEU A 19 -15.69 -0.05 -0.74
C LEU A 19 -16.36 0.72 -1.89
N SER A 20 -16.69 1.98 -1.65
CA SER A 20 -17.16 2.89 -2.69
C SER A 20 -16.00 3.43 -3.54
N ALA A 21 -16.31 3.91 -4.75
CA ALA A 21 -15.31 4.55 -5.61
C ALA A 21 -14.62 5.75 -4.94
N LYS A 22 -15.36 6.51 -4.11
CA LYS A 22 -14.83 7.65 -3.36
C LYS A 22 -13.84 7.20 -2.29
N GLU A 23 -14.15 6.13 -1.55
CA GLU A 23 -13.25 5.59 -0.53
C GLU A 23 -11.99 5.01 -1.15
N ILE A 24 -12.11 4.28 -2.26
CA ILE A 24 -10.96 3.75 -3.02
C ILE A 24 -10.02 4.90 -3.43
N GLN A 25 -10.56 6.00 -3.95
CA GLN A 25 -9.75 7.17 -4.32
C GLN A 25 -9.13 7.86 -3.11
N ALA A 26 -9.83 7.90 -1.98
CA ALA A 26 -9.35 8.56 -0.77
C ALA A 26 -8.23 7.77 -0.05
N ILE A 27 -8.31 6.43 -0.05
CA ILE A 27 -7.30 5.57 0.59
C ILE A 27 -6.10 5.27 -0.32
N SER A 28 -6.27 5.37 -1.64
CA SER A 28 -5.20 5.07 -2.59
C SER A 28 -4.09 6.12 -2.51
N VAL A 29 -2.85 5.64 -2.54
CA VAL A 29 -1.64 6.48 -2.58
C VAL A 29 -1.15 6.73 -4.01
N LYS A 30 -1.63 5.94 -4.99
CA LYS A 30 -1.25 6.04 -6.40
C LYS A 30 -2.25 5.32 -7.29
N ARG A 31 -2.63 5.93 -8.41
CA ARG A 31 -3.34 5.25 -9.49
C ARG A 31 -2.33 4.51 -10.37
N ILE A 32 -2.60 3.23 -10.62
CA ILE A 32 -1.83 2.40 -11.55
C ILE A 32 -2.35 2.64 -12.96
N GLU A 33 -1.46 3.06 -13.85
CA GLU A 33 -1.79 3.42 -15.23
C GLU A 33 -0.84 2.75 -16.24
N ASN A 34 0.26 2.15 -15.76
CA ASN A 34 1.24 1.45 -16.58
C ASN A 34 1.17 -0.06 -16.33
N GLU A 35 0.99 -0.84 -17.41
CA GLU A 35 0.97 -2.31 -17.35
C GLU A 35 2.37 -2.92 -17.23
N SER A 36 3.41 -2.20 -17.64
CA SER A 36 4.79 -2.62 -17.42
C SER A 36 5.13 -2.51 -15.94
N THR A 37 5.86 -3.48 -15.41
CA THR A 37 6.24 -3.52 -14.00
C THR A 37 7.65 -2.99 -13.76
N PHE A 38 8.58 -3.35 -14.64
CA PHE A 38 9.99 -2.98 -14.57
C PHE A 38 10.53 -2.50 -15.92
N ASP A 39 11.57 -1.67 -15.86
CA ASP A 39 12.38 -1.32 -17.02
C ASP A 39 13.44 -2.40 -17.33
N ASN A 40 14.23 -2.17 -18.38
CA ASN A 40 15.30 -3.11 -18.80
C ASN A 40 16.45 -3.23 -17.78
N LEU A 41 16.54 -2.31 -16.82
CA LEU A 41 17.53 -2.32 -15.74
C LEU A 41 16.93 -2.90 -14.44
N LEU A 42 15.71 -3.45 -14.52
CA LEU A 42 14.96 -4.02 -13.41
C LEU A 42 14.53 -3.00 -12.34
N ASN A 43 14.46 -1.70 -12.67
CA ASN A 43 13.86 -0.71 -11.78
C ASN A 43 12.33 -0.67 -11.94
N PRO A 44 11.56 -0.41 -10.87
CA PRO A 44 10.13 -0.16 -10.97
C PRO A 44 9.83 1.00 -11.90
N VAL A 45 8.90 0.80 -12.82
CA VAL A 45 8.46 1.89 -13.70
C VAL A 45 7.45 2.80 -12.97
N PRO A 46 7.50 4.13 -13.16
CA PRO A 46 6.50 5.03 -12.60
C PRO A 46 5.08 4.67 -13.05
N GLY A 47 4.13 4.68 -12.11
CA GLY A 47 2.72 4.33 -12.35
C GLY A 47 2.47 2.85 -12.64
N GLY A 48 3.49 1.99 -12.52
CA GLY A 48 3.38 0.54 -12.59
C GLY A 48 3.08 -0.10 -11.23
N LEU A 49 2.99 -1.43 -11.20
CA LEU A 49 2.60 -2.18 -9.99
C LEU A 49 3.62 -2.12 -8.84
N TYR A 50 4.87 -1.71 -9.10
CA TYR A 50 5.92 -1.52 -8.10
C TYR A 50 6.25 -0.04 -7.86
N ASP A 51 5.34 0.88 -8.19
CA ASP A 51 5.55 2.31 -7.93
C ASP A 51 5.91 2.53 -6.44
N PRO A 52 7.03 3.23 -6.12
CA PRO A 52 7.49 3.42 -4.75
C PRO A 52 6.47 4.08 -3.81
N ALA A 53 5.45 4.77 -4.34
CA ALA A 53 4.35 5.28 -3.54
C ALA A 53 3.57 4.17 -2.81
N LEU A 54 3.59 2.94 -3.33
CA LEU A 54 2.92 1.77 -2.74
C LEU A 54 3.72 1.10 -1.61
N GLY A 55 4.96 1.55 -1.37
CA GLY A 55 5.87 0.98 -0.40
C GLY A 55 7.29 0.84 -0.96
N SER A 56 8.26 0.65 -0.06
CA SER A 56 9.66 0.49 -0.43
C SER A 56 9.86 -0.76 -1.31
N TRP A 57 10.77 -0.65 -2.27
CA TRP A 57 11.18 -1.74 -3.15
C TRP A 57 12.71 -1.85 -3.19
N GLY A 58 13.23 -3.07 -3.06
CA GLY A 58 14.66 -3.33 -3.01
C GLY A 58 15.33 -2.68 -1.80
N ASP A 59 16.58 -2.25 -1.99
CA ASP A 59 17.35 -1.50 -0.98
C ASP A 59 17.10 0.02 -1.04
N ALA A 60 16.07 0.46 -1.77
CA ALA A 60 15.70 1.87 -1.80
C ALA A 60 15.18 2.29 -0.41
N PRO A 61 15.69 3.41 0.15
CA PRO A 61 15.34 3.87 1.49
C PRO A 61 13.85 4.20 1.65
#